data_AF-A0A959THJ0-F1
#
_entry.id   AF-A0A959THJ0-F1
#
_cell.length_a   1.000
_cell.length_b   1.000
_cell.length_c   1.000
_cell.angle_alpha   90.00
_cell.angle_beta   90.00
_cell.angle_gamma   90.00
#
_symmetry.space_group_name_H-M   'P 1'
#
loop_
_entity.id
_entity.type
_entity.pdbx_description
1 polymer ?
#
loop_
_entity_poly.entity_id
_entity_poly.type
_entity_poly.pdbx_seq_one_letter_code
_entity_poly.pdbx_strand_id
1 'polypeptide(L)'
;GCAVVVFGGGTPTGAFGGALVQTASSGGLGLNNGGDDIFLFDDLANLIVSLTYGSEGNNDQSITRDPDITGGTPLVLHSGAAGSGGALASPGTRVDGTSFSGCSAPACGITPGIGTATCNTFTAGAGNDTYDLTIPYSGVEAGTTVVNNSGSGTIGGDDP
;
A
#
# COMPACT_ATOMS: atom_id res chain seq x y z
N GLY A 1 -3.26 3.57 4.07
CA GLY A 1 -4.19 2.59 4.63
C GLY A 1 -3.49 1.76 5.67
N CYS A 2 -4.23 1.23 6.64
CA CYS A 2 -3.72 0.39 7.72
C CYS A 2 -3.84 -1.10 7.39
N ALA A 3 -3.18 -1.51 6.32
CA ALA A 3 -3.16 -2.89 5.85
C ALA A 3 -1.84 -3.20 5.16
N VAL A 4 -1.54 -4.48 5.04
CA VAL A 4 -0.47 -5.01 4.19
C VAL A 4 -1.09 -5.96 3.17
N VAL A 5 -0.68 -5.85 1.90
CA VAL A 5 -1.08 -6.76 0.83
C VAL A 5 0.17 -7.45 0.31
N VAL A 6 0.20 -8.78 0.39
CA VAL A 6 1.32 -9.60 -0.07
C VAL A 6 0.91 -10.33 -1.34
N PHE A 7 1.59 -10.04 -2.43
CA PHE A 7 1.44 -10.76 -3.70
C PHE A 7 2.45 -11.89 -3.80
N GLY A 8 2.07 -12.99 -4.46
CA GLY A 8 3.00 -14.09 -4.69
C GLY A 8 4.14 -13.76 -5.64
N GLY A 9 4.03 -12.70 -6.44
CA GLY A 9 5.08 -12.22 -7.34
C GLY A 9 4.58 -11.14 -8.29
N GLY A 10 5.34 -10.88 -9.35
CA GLY A 10 5.01 -9.90 -10.38
C GLY A 10 5.26 -8.44 -9.96
N THR A 11 4.60 -7.51 -10.64
CA THR A 11 4.63 -6.07 -10.33
C THR A 11 3.23 -5.61 -9.99
N PRO A 12 2.83 -5.67 -8.71
CA PRO A 12 1.50 -5.24 -8.28
C PRO A 12 1.23 -3.78 -8.67
N THR A 13 0.09 -3.53 -9.30
CA THR A 13 -0.33 -2.19 -9.71
C THR A 13 -1.73 -1.92 -9.18
N GLY A 14 -1.93 -0.74 -8.58
CA GLY A 14 -3.19 -0.37 -7.96
C GLY A 14 -3.00 0.47 -6.70
N ALA A 15 -4.07 1.12 -6.25
CA ALA A 15 -4.05 1.95 -5.06
C ALA A 15 -4.12 1.14 -3.75
N PHE A 16 -4.76 -0.04 -3.77
CA PHE A 16 -4.88 -0.98 -2.63
C PHE A 16 -5.26 -0.33 -1.29
N GLY A 17 -6.16 0.66 -1.29
CA GLY A 17 -6.53 1.40 -0.08
C GLY A 17 -5.38 2.12 0.62
N GLY A 18 -4.27 2.35 -0.07
CA GLY A 18 -3.00 2.83 0.47
C GLY A 18 -2.31 1.84 1.41
N ALA A 19 -2.58 0.54 1.28
CA ALA A 19 -1.88 -0.51 2.03
C ALA A 19 -0.38 -0.54 1.68
N LEU A 20 0.44 -1.07 2.60
CA LEU A 20 1.80 -1.46 2.27
C LEU A 20 1.74 -2.68 1.33
N VAL A 21 2.37 -2.59 0.16
CA VAL A 21 2.35 -3.66 -0.84
C VAL A 21 3.70 -4.33 -0.91
N GLN A 22 3.70 -5.66 -0.83
CA GLN A 22 4.92 -6.47 -0.86
C GLN A 22 4.75 -7.63 -1.85
N THR A 23 5.87 -8.13 -2.35
CA THR A 23 5.95 -9.41 -3.07
C THR A 23 6.64 -10.46 -2.19
N ALA A 24 6.22 -11.71 -2.30
CA ALA A 24 6.83 -12.81 -1.57
C ALA A 24 8.35 -12.91 -1.86
N SER A 25 9.15 -12.95 -0.80
CA SER A 25 10.63 -12.98 -0.89
C SER A 25 11.18 -14.27 -1.51
N SER A 26 10.40 -15.36 -1.45
CA SER A 26 10.68 -16.63 -2.13
C SER A 26 10.51 -16.56 -3.65
N GLY A 27 9.99 -15.45 -4.20
CA GLY A 27 9.65 -15.34 -5.62
C GLY A 27 8.34 -16.03 -6.01
N GLY A 28 7.59 -16.55 -5.04
CA GLY A 28 6.33 -17.26 -5.24
C GLY A 28 5.57 -17.43 -3.92
N LEU A 29 4.28 -17.09 -3.91
CA LEU A 29 3.32 -17.50 -2.87
C LEU A 29 2.12 -18.11 -3.58
N GLY A 30 1.87 -19.39 -3.31
CA GLY A 30 0.71 -20.11 -3.82
C GLY A 30 0.06 -20.83 -2.64
N LEU A 31 -1.23 -20.55 -2.43
CA LEU A 31 -2.07 -21.34 -1.53
C LEU A 31 -2.82 -22.37 -2.37
N ASN A 32 -2.84 -23.60 -1.92
CA ASN A 32 -3.65 -24.67 -2.48
C ASN A 32 -4.92 -24.84 -1.65
N ASN A 33 -5.99 -25.29 -2.32
CA ASN A 33 -7.30 -25.46 -1.70
C ASN A 33 -7.39 -26.76 -0.87
N GLY A 34 -6.25 -27.38 -0.57
CA GLY A 34 -6.12 -28.66 0.13
C GLY A 34 -5.83 -28.55 1.63
N GLY A 35 -5.54 -27.35 2.15
CA GLY A 35 -5.28 -27.13 3.58
C GLY A 35 -3.90 -26.53 3.88
N ASP A 36 -3.59 -25.35 3.34
CA ASP A 36 -2.35 -24.65 3.66
C ASP A 36 -2.50 -23.80 4.92
N ASP A 37 -1.48 -23.76 5.76
CA ASP A 37 -1.46 -22.88 6.94
C ASP A 37 -0.74 -21.57 6.66
N ILE A 38 -1.36 -20.48 7.12
CA ILE A 38 -0.84 -19.12 7.07
C ILE A 38 -0.50 -18.72 8.50
N PHE A 39 0.74 -18.29 8.72
CA PHE A 39 1.21 -17.78 10.01
C PHE A 39 1.75 -16.36 9.84
N LEU A 40 1.36 -15.48 10.75
CA LEU A 40 1.86 -14.12 10.87
C LEU A 40 2.60 -13.98 12.19
N PHE A 41 3.85 -13.55 12.12
CA PHE A 41 4.69 -13.30 13.29
C PHE A 41 5.04 -11.81 13.40
N ASP A 42 5.32 -11.35 14.62
CA ASP A 42 5.96 -10.05 14.85
C ASP A 42 7.49 -10.13 14.64
N ASP A 43 8.17 -9.01 14.85
CA ASP A 43 9.62 -8.86 14.74
C ASP A 43 10.41 -9.63 15.81
N LEU A 44 9.75 -10.03 16.89
CA LEU A 44 10.28 -10.88 17.96
C LEU A 44 9.96 -12.37 17.74
N ALA A 45 9.42 -12.72 16.58
CA ALA A 45 8.98 -14.07 16.21
C ALA A 45 7.83 -14.65 17.07
N ASN A 46 7.04 -13.79 17.73
CA ASN A 46 5.81 -14.23 18.37
C ASN A 46 4.71 -14.42 17.32
N LEU A 47 3.95 -15.50 17.42
CA LEU A 47 2.79 -15.73 16.55
C LEU A 47 1.67 -14.74 16.88
N ILE A 48 1.25 -13.97 15.89
CA ILE A 48 0.16 -12.98 15.99
C ILE A 48 -1.14 -13.57 15.46
N VAL A 49 -1.10 -14.23 14.30
CA VAL A 49 -2.27 -14.88 13.68
C VAL A 49 -1.84 -16.19 13.03
N SER A 50 -2.67 -17.23 13.18
CA SER A 50 -2.63 -18.42 12.35
C SER A 50 -3.99 -18.67 11.70
N LEU A 51 -4.00 -19.05 10.43
CA LEU A 51 -5.21 -19.37 9.67
C LEU A 51 -4.92 -20.55 8.76
N THR A 52 -5.78 -21.57 8.78
CA THR A 52 -5.74 -22.64 7.77
C THR A 52 -6.64 -22.25 6.59
N TYR A 53 -6.05 -22.21 5.41
CA TYR A 53 -6.70 -22.00 4.13
C TYR A 53 -7.10 -23.35 3.54
N GLY A 54 -8.40 -23.59 3.40
CA GLY A 54 -8.94 -24.88 3.00
C GLY A 54 -9.78 -24.83 1.73
N SER A 55 -10.74 -25.76 1.66
CA SER A 55 -11.63 -25.95 0.52
C SER A 55 -12.56 -24.76 0.24
N GLU A 56 -12.67 -23.82 1.18
CA GLU A 56 -13.44 -22.59 1.06
C GLU A 56 -12.96 -21.73 -0.12
N GLY A 57 -11.67 -21.84 -0.48
CA GLY A 57 -11.04 -21.17 -1.61
C GLY A 57 -11.41 -21.69 -3.01
N ASN A 58 -12.19 -22.76 -3.12
CA ASN A 58 -12.55 -23.40 -4.41
C ASN A 58 -13.63 -22.66 -5.23
N ASN A 59 -13.89 -21.39 -4.94
CA ASN A 59 -15.02 -20.63 -5.52
C ASN A 59 -14.56 -19.42 -6.35
N ASP A 60 -13.34 -19.46 -6.91
CA ASP A 60 -12.75 -18.44 -7.78
C ASP A 60 -12.83 -17.00 -7.23
N GLN A 61 -12.70 -16.85 -5.91
CA GLN A 61 -12.78 -15.57 -5.22
C GLN A 61 -12.00 -15.60 -3.91
N SER A 62 -11.80 -14.43 -3.32
CA SER A 62 -11.19 -14.34 -1.99
C SER A 62 -12.15 -14.80 -0.89
N ILE A 63 -11.57 -15.25 0.22
CA ILE A 63 -12.27 -15.45 1.49
C ILE A 63 -11.87 -14.33 2.45
N THR A 64 -12.80 -13.87 3.27
CA THR A 64 -12.61 -12.74 4.18
C THR A 64 -13.27 -12.97 5.53
N ARG A 65 -12.93 -12.14 6.51
CA ARG A 65 -13.64 -12.07 7.79
C ARG A 65 -14.93 -11.30 7.58
N ASP A 66 -16.01 -11.74 8.23
CA ASP A 66 -17.26 -11.01 8.29
C ASP A 66 -17.73 -10.91 9.76
N PRO A 67 -17.72 -9.73 10.40
CA PRO A 67 -17.27 -8.44 9.87
C PRO A 67 -15.74 -8.34 9.69
N ASP A 68 -15.26 -7.35 8.91
CA ASP A 68 -13.83 -7.04 8.81
C ASP A 68 -13.17 -6.89 10.20
N ILE A 69 -11.91 -7.33 10.31
CA ILE A 69 -11.07 -7.30 11.54
C ILE A 69 -11.58 -8.24 12.65
N THR A 70 -12.85 -8.15 13.03
CA THR A 70 -13.42 -8.82 14.21
C THR A 70 -14.05 -10.17 13.90
N GLY A 71 -14.43 -10.43 12.65
CA GLY A 71 -15.04 -11.69 12.23
C GLY A 71 -14.13 -12.89 12.51
N GLY A 72 -14.69 -13.98 13.01
CA GLY A 72 -13.95 -15.18 13.43
C GLY A 72 -13.68 -16.15 12.28
N THR A 73 -13.39 -17.41 12.65
CA THR A 73 -13.40 -18.55 11.74
C THR A 73 -14.73 -19.30 11.86
N PRO A 74 -15.24 -19.92 10.76
CA PRO A 74 -14.65 -19.95 9.43
C PRO A 74 -14.74 -18.61 8.70
N LEU A 75 -13.83 -18.38 7.76
CA LEU A 75 -13.94 -17.26 6.83
C LEU A 75 -15.11 -17.49 5.87
N VAL A 76 -15.63 -16.41 5.31
CA VAL A 76 -16.71 -16.46 4.32
C VAL A 76 -16.21 -16.07 2.94
N LEU A 77 -16.94 -16.47 1.90
CA LEU A 77 -16.71 -15.96 0.55
C LEU A 77 -16.89 -14.44 0.54
N HIS A 78 -15.96 -13.72 -0.09
CA HIS A 78 -15.98 -12.26 -0.10
C HIS A 78 -17.27 -11.69 -0.69
N SER A 79 -17.81 -12.29 -1.74
CA SER A 79 -19.10 -11.89 -2.32
C SER A 79 -20.29 -12.08 -1.38
N GLY A 80 -20.17 -12.98 -0.41
CA GLY A 80 -21.21 -13.24 0.60
C GLY A 80 -21.09 -12.39 1.87
N ALA A 81 -19.96 -11.72 2.08
CA ALA A 81 -19.74 -10.90 3.27
C ALA A 81 -20.62 -9.63 3.25
N ALA A 82 -21.12 -9.24 4.42
CA ALA A 82 -21.99 -8.07 4.55
C ALA A 82 -21.28 -6.79 4.08
N GLY A 83 -21.88 -6.07 3.13
CA GLY A 83 -21.31 -4.84 2.57
C GLY A 83 -20.44 -5.02 1.32
N SER A 84 -20.21 -6.26 0.86
CA SER A 84 -19.37 -6.55 -0.32
C SER A 84 -19.93 -6.03 -1.64
N GLY A 85 -21.25 -5.81 -1.73
CA GLY A 85 -21.92 -5.51 -3.00
C GLY A 85 -21.73 -6.61 -4.06
N GLY A 86 -21.38 -7.83 -3.67
CA GLY A 86 -21.07 -8.93 -4.58
C GLY A 86 -19.64 -8.92 -5.15
N ALA A 87 -18.76 -8.03 -4.68
CA ALA A 87 -17.36 -8.03 -5.08
C ALA A 87 -16.67 -9.34 -4.70
N LEU A 88 -15.80 -9.87 -5.58
CA LEU A 88 -15.07 -11.12 -5.35
C LEU A 88 -13.79 -10.93 -4.52
N ALA A 89 -13.29 -9.70 -4.40
CA ALA A 89 -12.12 -9.34 -3.60
C ALA A 89 -12.06 -7.83 -3.35
N SER A 90 -11.33 -7.43 -2.30
CA SER A 90 -11.08 -6.03 -1.94
C SER A 90 -9.64 -5.83 -1.37
N PRO A 91 -8.58 -6.13 -2.15
CA PRO A 91 -7.22 -6.15 -1.63
C PRO A 91 -6.79 -4.79 -1.05
N GLY A 92 -6.41 -4.78 0.23
CA GLY A 92 -5.94 -3.59 0.96
C GLY A 92 -7.05 -2.66 1.46
N THR A 93 -8.31 -3.01 1.24
CA THR A 93 -9.49 -2.29 1.71
C THR A 93 -10.41 -3.20 2.50
N ARG A 94 -11.34 -2.58 3.24
CA ARG A 94 -12.49 -3.26 3.81
C ARG A 94 -13.36 -3.87 2.72
N VAL A 95 -14.25 -4.75 3.12
CA VAL A 95 -15.22 -5.45 2.25
C VAL A 95 -16.05 -4.48 1.40
N ASP A 96 -16.33 -3.28 1.90
CA ASP A 96 -17.08 -2.21 1.21
C ASP A 96 -16.20 -1.27 0.36
N GLY A 97 -14.89 -1.55 0.26
CA GLY A 97 -13.91 -0.76 -0.49
C GLY A 97 -13.32 0.42 0.28
N THR A 98 -13.77 0.71 1.50
CA THR A 98 -13.17 1.77 2.32
C THR A 98 -11.80 1.35 2.87
N SER A 99 -10.92 2.31 3.18
CA SER A 99 -9.58 1.97 3.68
C SER A 99 -9.62 1.43 5.12
N PHE A 100 -8.74 0.48 5.42
CA PHE A 100 -8.43 0.14 6.81
C PHE A 100 -7.79 1.35 7.53
N SER A 101 -8.15 1.54 8.80
CA SER A 101 -7.76 2.66 9.65
C SER A 101 -7.37 2.18 11.05
N GLY A 102 -6.77 3.04 11.87
CA GLY A 102 -6.49 2.74 13.29
C GLY A 102 -5.10 2.18 13.59
N CYS A 103 -4.23 2.09 12.58
CA CYS A 103 -2.79 1.95 12.79
C CYS A 103 -2.18 3.32 13.10
N SER A 104 -1.20 3.35 14.01
CA SER A 104 -0.27 4.47 14.06
C SER A 104 0.58 4.41 12.79
N ALA A 105 0.73 5.54 12.09
CA ALA A 105 1.79 5.63 11.10
C ALA A 105 3.13 5.31 11.81
N PRO A 106 4.05 4.59 11.16
CA PRO A 106 5.39 4.44 11.71
C PRO A 106 5.97 5.84 11.94
N ALA A 107 6.59 6.08 13.11
CA ALA A 107 7.33 7.31 13.33
C ALA A 107 8.35 7.49 12.19
N CYS A 108 8.37 8.68 11.56
CA CYS A 108 9.20 8.99 10.39
C CYS A 108 8.86 8.22 9.09
N GLY A 109 7.66 7.65 8.94
CA GLY A 109 7.22 6.88 7.77
C GLY A 109 6.91 7.68 6.49
N ILE A 110 7.74 8.67 6.14
CA ILE A 110 7.56 9.39 4.87
C ILE A 110 8.04 8.54 3.69
N THR A 111 7.21 8.42 2.67
CA THR A 111 7.59 7.80 1.38
C THR A 111 7.51 8.85 0.28
N PRO A 112 8.65 9.28 -0.30
CA PRO A 112 8.68 10.16 -1.46
C PRO A 112 8.06 9.47 -2.68
N GLY A 113 7.25 10.21 -3.42
CA GLY A 113 6.74 9.82 -4.73
C GLY A 113 7.67 10.27 -5.87
N ILE A 114 7.19 10.14 -7.10
CA ILE A 114 7.93 10.56 -8.30
C ILE A 114 7.97 12.09 -8.35
N GLY A 115 9.17 12.67 -8.44
CA GLY A 115 9.36 14.10 -8.63
C GLY A 115 8.96 14.55 -10.03
N THR A 116 8.37 15.74 -10.13
CA THR A 116 8.06 16.42 -11.39
C THR A 116 8.82 17.74 -11.44
N ALA A 117 9.45 18.03 -12.57
CA ALA A 117 10.14 19.29 -12.82
C ALA A 117 9.44 20.04 -13.94
N THR A 118 9.12 21.32 -13.71
CA THR A 118 8.52 22.21 -14.70
C THR A 118 9.47 23.36 -14.97
N CYS A 119 9.79 23.61 -16.24
CA CYS A 119 10.54 24.80 -16.64
C CYS A 119 9.57 25.98 -16.71
N ASN A 120 9.86 27.05 -15.95
CA ASN A 120 9.01 28.24 -15.88
C ASN A 120 9.49 29.34 -16.83
N THR A 121 10.81 29.48 -16.99
CA THR A 121 11.44 30.43 -17.90
C THR A 121 12.58 29.75 -18.66
N PHE A 122 12.57 29.90 -19.98
CA PHE A 122 13.65 29.46 -20.87
C PHE A 122 13.96 30.61 -21.84
N THR A 123 14.88 31.50 -21.48
CA THR A 123 15.31 32.57 -22.37
C THR A 123 16.81 32.46 -22.59
N ALA A 124 17.19 32.02 -23.79
CA ALA A 124 18.58 31.83 -24.18
C ALA A 124 19.41 33.10 -23.90
N GLY A 125 20.49 32.94 -23.13
CA GLY A 125 21.43 34.02 -22.79
C GLY A 125 20.97 34.99 -21.70
N ALA A 126 19.82 34.77 -21.06
CA ALA A 126 19.32 35.66 -19.99
C ALA A 126 19.82 35.28 -18.58
N GLY A 127 20.35 34.06 -18.38
CA GLY A 127 20.91 33.61 -17.10
C GLY A 127 19.88 33.57 -15.95
N ASN A 128 18.59 33.49 -16.28
CA ASN A 128 17.47 33.58 -15.33
C ASN A 128 16.43 32.47 -15.55
N ASP A 129 16.86 31.33 -16.09
CA ASP A 129 16.01 30.17 -16.26
C ASP A 129 15.66 29.59 -14.89
N THR A 130 14.39 29.23 -14.70
CA THR A 130 13.86 28.80 -13.40
C THR A 130 13.04 27.52 -13.57
N TYR A 131 13.13 26.64 -12.56
CA TYR A 131 12.41 25.37 -12.51
C TYR A 131 11.65 25.21 -11.19
N ASP A 132 10.43 24.71 -11.28
CA ASP A 132 9.68 24.21 -10.12
C ASP A 132 9.84 22.69 -10.02
N LEU A 133 10.39 22.20 -8.91
CA LEU A 133 10.48 20.78 -8.58
C LEU A 133 9.42 20.43 -7.52
N THR A 134 8.47 19.57 -7.89
CA THR A 134 7.44 19.06 -6.98
C THR A 134 7.63 17.57 -6.74
N ILE A 135 7.89 17.19 -5.48
CA ILE A 135 7.95 15.78 -5.05
C ILE A 135 6.76 15.52 -4.12
N PRO A 136 5.71 14.80 -4.58
CA PRO A 136 4.63 14.39 -3.69
C PRO A 136 5.18 13.39 -2.66
N TYR A 137 4.58 13.32 -1.49
CA TYR A 137 4.96 12.33 -0.47
C TYR A 137 3.70 11.80 0.22
N SER A 138 3.83 10.62 0.83
CA SER A 138 2.78 9.99 1.64
C SER A 138 3.33 9.58 3.00
N GLY A 139 2.43 9.30 3.95
CA GLY A 139 2.80 8.76 5.28
C GLY A 139 3.11 9.79 6.37
N VAL A 140 2.78 11.07 6.19
CA VAL A 140 2.95 12.08 7.25
C VAL A 140 1.92 11.93 8.36
N GLU A 141 2.41 11.89 9.59
CA GLU A 141 1.62 12.07 10.80
C GLU A 141 1.21 13.55 10.95
N ALA A 142 0.05 13.82 11.54
CA ALA A 142 -0.40 15.18 11.81
C ALA A 142 0.64 15.94 12.66
N GLY A 143 1.11 17.08 12.17
CA GLY A 143 2.17 17.87 12.83
C GLY A 143 3.59 17.59 12.33
N THR A 144 3.77 16.67 11.38
CA THR A 144 5.09 16.47 10.71
C THR A 144 5.37 17.62 9.75
N THR A 145 6.51 18.30 9.92
CA THR A 145 7.00 19.31 8.98
C THR A 145 8.02 18.70 8.03
N VAL A 146 7.75 18.68 6.74
CA VAL A 146 8.76 18.38 5.73
C VAL A 146 9.61 19.62 5.53
N VAL A 147 10.86 19.58 5.99
CA VAL A 147 11.82 20.67 5.81
C VAL A 147 12.70 20.34 4.60
N ASN A 148 12.56 21.13 3.53
CA ASN A 148 13.55 21.12 2.45
C ASN A 148 14.81 21.86 2.94
N ASN A 149 15.82 21.11 3.38
CA ASN A 149 17.04 21.69 3.95
C ASN A 149 18.08 22.08 2.88
N SER A 150 17.86 21.72 1.61
CA SER A 150 18.48 22.40 0.49
C SER A 150 17.63 23.62 0.19
N GLY A 151 18.20 24.82 0.33
CA GLY A 151 17.50 26.05 -0.02
C GLY A 151 16.77 25.85 -1.35
N SER A 152 15.46 26.12 -1.37
CA SER A 152 14.70 26.26 -2.61
C SER A 152 15.27 27.48 -3.34
N GLY A 153 16.46 27.31 -3.89
CA GLY A 153 17.11 28.21 -4.79
C GLY A 153 16.75 27.77 -6.19
N THR A 154 16.60 28.76 -7.04
CA THR A 154 16.88 28.62 -8.47
C THR A 154 18.17 27.84 -8.64
N ILE A 155 18.10 26.63 -9.22
CA ILE A 155 19.29 26.03 -9.84
C ILE A 155 19.52 26.85 -11.10
N GLY A 156 20.26 27.95 -10.93
CA GLY A 156 20.81 28.70 -12.06
C GLY A 156 21.80 27.79 -12.77
N GLY A 157 21.55 27.55 -14.05
CA GLY A 157 22.42 26.78 -14.91
C GLY A 157 22.09 27.10 -16.35
N ASP A 158 23.07 27.68 -17.02
CA ASP A 158 23.17 27.71 -18.46
C ASP A 158 23.57 26.31 -18.95
N ASP A 159 23.01 25.86 -20.07
CA ASP A 159 23.82 25.12 -21.06
C ASP A 159 23.27 25.45 -22.46
N PRO A 160 24.13 25.53 -23.50
CA PRO A 160 23.87 26.25 -24.75
C PRO A 160 22.62 25.81 -25.52
#